data_AF-A0A1W1YLE2-F1
#
_entry.id   AF-A0A1W1YLE2-F1
#
_cell.length_a   1.000
_cell.length_b   1.000
_cell.length_c   1.000
_cell.angle_alpha   90.00
_cell.angle_beta   90.00
_cell.angle_gamma   90.00
#
_symmetry.space_group_name_H-M   'P 1'
#
loop_
_entity.id
_entity.type
_entity.pdbx_description
1 polymer ?
#
loop_
_entity_poly.entity_id
_entity_poly.type
_entity_poly.pdbx_seq_one_letter_code
_entity_poly.pdbx_strand_id
1 'polypeptide(L)'
;MNRNLNTVIISCFSALILVITNPKREDHISQMNFTFQEYLASNVDEDWQEIVQFFLGNTIGQNLIGRHVKTDSFLFFSASKAKIDGKNQYVSIGIMGNVFLFFDNEDVKYIISQMQDESKNNTGE
;
A
#
# COMPACT_ATOMS: atom_id res chain seq x y z
N MET A 1 42.52 15.51 5.10
CA MET A 1 41.34 15.16 4.27
C MET A 1 40.50 16.43 4.12
N ASN A 2 40.27 16.93 2.89
CA ASN A 2 39.57 18.20 2.66
C ASN A 2 38.11 18.09 3.12
N ARG A 3 37.64 19.03 3.97
CA ARG A 3 36.25 19.06 4.46
C ARG A 3 35.22 18.91 3.34
N ASN A 4 35.47 19.55 2.20
CA ASN A 4 34.61 19.49 1.02
C ASN A 4 34.54 18.08 0.40
N LEU A 5 35.64 17.33 0.41
CA LEU A 5 35.66 15.96 -0.10
C LEU A 5 34.83 15.03 0.80
N ASN A 6 34.93 15.20 2.13
CA ASN A 6 34.14 14.41 3.09
C ASN A 6 32.63 14.66 2.93
N THR A 7 32.23 15.93 2.76
CA THR A 7 30.83 16.29 2.54
C THR A 7 30.29 15.67 1.25
N VAL A 8 31.05 15.72 0.15
CA VAL A 8 30.66 15.09 -1.11
C VAL A 8 30.53 13.58 -0.97
N ILE A 9 31.48 12.92 -0.32
CA ILE A 9 31.43 11.47 -0.08
C ILE A 9 30.17 11.11 0.73
N ILE A 10 29.91 11.80 1.84
CA ILE A 10 28.74 11.55 2.68
C ILE A 10 27.45 11.76 1.87
N SER A 11 27.36 12.84 1.10
CA SER A 11 26.17 13.11 0.27
C SER A 11 25.94 12.02 -0.80
N CYS A 12 26.99 11.54 -1.46
CA CYS A 12 26.89 10.46 -2.43
C CYS A 12 26.43 9.14 -1.76
N PHE A 13 26.99 8.82 -0.59
CA PHE A 13 26.58 7.64 0.17
C PHE A 13 25.13 7.74 0.63
N SER A 14 24.68 8.89 1.14
CA SER A 14 23.28 9.10 1.53
C SER A 14 22.32 8.95 0.35
N ALA A 15 22.67 9.50 -0.83
CA ALA A 15 21.87 9.35 -2.03
C ALA A 15 21.77 7.88 -2.48
N LEU A 16 22.88 7.14 -2.44
CA LEU A 16 22.89 5.71 -2.75
C LEU A 16 22.00 4.92 -1.80
N ILE A 17 22.05 5.21 -0.49
CA ILE A 17 21.19 4.55 0.50
C ILE A 17 19.71 4.79 0.16
N LEU A 18 19.32 6.03 -0.15
CA LEU A 18 17.94 6.36 -0.51
C LEU A 18 17.46 5.62 -1.76
N VAL A 19 18.30 5.51 -2.78
CA VAL A 19 17.97 4.78 -4.02
C VAL A 19 17.81 3.27 -3.75
N ILE A 20 18.74 2.68 -2.98
CA ILE A 20 18.75 1.23 -2.72
C ILE A 20 17.61 0.82 -1.77
N THR A 21 17.30 1.68 -0.80
CA THR A 21 16.22 1.45 0.18
C THR A 21 14.86 1.94 -0.31
N ASN A 22 14.75 2.45 -1.54
CA ASN A 22 13.46 2.95 -2.02
C ASN A 22 12.43 1.80 -2.12
N PRO A 23 11.31 1.85 -1.37
CA PRO A 23 10.32 0.79 -1.37
C PRO A 23 9.73 0.55 -2.77
N LYS A 24 9.57 -0.72 -3.12
CA LYS A 24 8.97 -1.15 -4.38
C LYS A 24 7.46 -1.33 -4.22
N ARG A 25 6.76 -1.56 -5.33
CA ARG A 25 5.30 -1.75 -5.34
C ARG A 25 4.85 -2.84 -4.38
N GLU A 26 5.62 -3.91 -4.27
CA GLU A 26 5.34 -5.04 -3.40
C GLU A 26 5.33 -4.63 -1.92
N ASP A 27 6.24 -3.74 -1.51
CA ASP A 27 6.31 -3.22 -0.14
C ASP A 27 5.06 -2.39 0.19
N HIS A 28 4.61 -1.56 -0.77
CA HIS A 28 3.38 -0.79 -0.61
C HIS A 28 2.14 -1.69 -0.48
N ILE A 29 2.03 -2.71 -1.34
CA ILE A 29 0.92 -3.67 -1.29
C ILE A 29 0.96 -4.47 0.02
N SER A 30 2.15 -4.87 0.47
CA SER A 30 2.32 -5.61 1.73
C SER A 30 1.88 -4.79 2.93
N GLN A 31 2.30 -3.52 3.01
CA GLN A 31 1.90 -2.63 4.10
C GLN A 31 0.38 -2.35 4.08
N MET A 32 -0.20 -2.15 2.89
CA MET A 32 -1.65 -1.99 2.75
C MET A 32 -2.40 -3.26 3.17
N ASN A 33 -1.97 -4.44 2.72
CA ASN A 33 -2.54 -5.72 3.14
C ASN A 33 -2.51 -5.87 4.66
N PHE A 34 -1.39 -5.55 5.30
CA PHE A 34 -1.25 -5.60 6.75
C PHE A 34 -2.29 -4.72 7.46
N THR A 35 -2.40 -3.45 7.07
CA THR A 35 -3.37 -2.52 7.66
C THR A 35 -4.81 -2.93 7.41
N PHE A 36 -5.13 -3.51 6.24
CA PHE A 36 -6.45 -4.06 5.96
C PHE A 36 -6.77 -5.25 6.87
N GLN A 37 -5.81 -6.15 7.09
CA GLN A 37 -5.97 -7.29 7.99
C GLN A 37 -6.17 -6.84 9.44
N GLU A 38 -5.40 -5.85 9.88
CA GLU A 38 -5.52 -5.27 11.22
C GLU A 38 -6.88 -4.59 11.44
N TYR A 39 -7.36 -3.83 10.44
CA TYR A 39 -8.69 -3.24 10.46
C TYR A 39 -9.78 -4.31 10.56
N LEU A 40 -9.72 -5.33 9.69
CA LEU A 40 -10.68 -6.43 9.65
C LEU A 40 -10.70 -7.21 10.97
N ALA A 41 -9.54 -7.54 11.53
CA ALA A 41 -9.45 -8.24 12.81
C ALA A 41 -10.02 -7.43 13.98
N SER A 42 -9.93 -6.10 13.92
CA SER A 42 -10.39 -5.21 14.98
C SER A 42 -11.87 -4.81 14.85
N ASN A 43 -12.46 -4.95 13.66
CA ASN A 43 -13.83 -4.51 13.34
C ASN A 43 -14.71 -5.67 12.82
N VAL A 44 -14.51 -6.89 13.33
CA VAL A 44 -15.33 -8.05 12.95
C VAL A 44 -16.76 -7.89 13.48
N ASP A 45 -17.62 -7.23 12.70
CA ASP A 45 -19.08 -7.35 12.80
C ASP A 45 -19.57 -8.50 11.89
N GLU A 46 -20.77 -9.05 12.16
CA GLU A 46 -21.38 -10.13 11.37
C GLU A 46 -21.42 -9.81 9.86
N ASP A 47 -21.63 -8.54 9.50
CA ASP A 47 -21.68 -8.07 8.11
C ASP A 47 -20.32 -8.21 7.36
N TRP A 48 -19.21 -8.30 8.08
CA TRP A 48 -17.86 -8.37 7.50
C TRP A 48 -17.26 -9.77 7.55
N GLN A 49 -17.95 -10.76 8.13
CA GLN A 49 -17.39 -12.09 8.39
C GLN A 49 -16.99 -12.84 7.10
N GLU A 50 -17.75 -12.69 6.01
CA GLU A 50 -17.42 -13.27 4.69
C GLU A 50 -16.17 -12.63 4.07
N ILE A 51 -16.02 -11.31 4.24
CA ILE A 51 -14.90 -10.54 3.72
C ILE A 51 -13.63 -10.85 4.50
N VAL A 52 -13.74 -10.92 5.82
CA VAL A 52 -12.65 -11.32 6.72
C VAL A 52 -12.12 -12.69 6.30
N GLN A 53 -13.02 -13.66 6.06
CA GLN A 53 -12.64 -14.99 5.57
C GLN A 53 -12.00 -14.94 4.18
N PHE A 54 -12.50 -14.10 3.28
CA PHE A 54 -11.95 -13.93 1.94
C PHE A 54 -10.56 -13.26 1.92
N PHE A 55 -10.33 -12.25 2.76
CA PHE A 55 -9.06 -11.52 2.84
C PHE A 55 -7.99 -12.23 3.67
N LEU A 56 -8.37 -12.84 4.80
CA LEU A 56 -7.44 -13.57 5.66
C LEU A 56 -7.15 -14.99 5.15
N GLY A 57 -8.13 -15.61 4.49
CA GLY A 57 -8.03 -17.01 4.06
C GLY A 57 -7.44 -17.22 2.66
N ASN A 58 -7.44 -16.20 1.78
CA ASN A 58 -7.11 -16.39 0.37
C ASN A 58 -6.11 -15.38 -0.19
N THR A 59 -5.13 -15.88 -0.96
CA THR A 59 -4.20 -15.10 -1.82
C THR A 59 -4.94 -14.14 -2.76
N ILE A 60 -6.22 -14.41 -3.03
CA ILE A 60 -7.10 -13.60 -3.89
C ILE A 60 -7.32 -12.19 -3.31
N GLY A 61 -7.57 -12.06 -2.00
CA GLY A 61 -7.75 -10.74 -1.36
C GLY A 61 -6.50 -9.86 -1.48
N GLN A 62 -5.33 -10.46 -1.28
CA GLN A 62 -4.04 -9.79 -1.44
C GLN A 62 -3.77 -9.34 -2.88
N ASN A 63 -4.21 -10.14 -3.86
CA ASN A 63 -4.10 -9.80 -5.28
C ASN A 63 -5.06 -8.67 -5.69
N LEU A 64 -6.23 -8.55 -5.05
CA LEU A 64 -7.21 -7.49 -5.36
C LEU A 64 -6.72 -6.10 -4.97
N ILE A 65 -6.06 -5.97 -3.81
CA ILE A 65 -5.36 -4.73 -3.43
C ILE A 65 -4.32 -4.39 -4.49
N GLY A 66 -3.51 -5.37 -4.90
CA GLY A 66 -2.50 -5.17 -5.95
C GLY A 66 -3.07 -4.65 -7.27
N ARG A 67 -4.29 -5.04 -7.66
CA ARG A 67 -4.96 -4.56 -8.89
C ARG A 67 -5.45 -3.12 -8.79
N HIS A 68 -5.83 -2.68 -7.60
CA HIS A 68 -6.34 -1.33 -7.33
C HIS A 68 -5.24 -0.31 -7.02
N VAL A 69 -4.05 -0.79 -6.68
CA VAL A 69 -2.91 0.04 -6.31
C VAL A 69 -1.96 0.22 -7.50
N LYS A 70 -1.72 1.50 -7.87
CA LYS A 70 -0.68 1.90 -8.80
C LYS A 70 0.44 2.59 -8.03
N THR A 71 1.68 2.14 -8.22
CA THR A 71 2.85 2.74 -7.56
C THR A 71 3.72 3.44 -8.58
N ASP A 72 3.97 4.73 -8.34
CA ASP A 72 4.92 5.54 -9.08
C ASP A 72 6.26 5.51 -8.32
N SER A 73 7.32 4.99 -8.94
CA SER A 73 8.67 4.96 -8.36
C SER A 73 9.49 6.16 -8.84
N PHE A 74 10.03 6.93 -7.89
CA PHE A 74 10.95 8.04 -8.12
C PHE A 74 12.37 7.65 -7.67
N LEU A 75 13.34 8.54 -7.85
CA LEU A 75 14.74 8.23 -7.54
C LEU A 75 14.97 7.96 -6.03
N PHE A 76 14.32 8.72 -5.15
CA PHE A 76 14.56 8.68 -3.70
C PHE A 76 13.34 8.26 -2.88
N PHE A 77 12.20 8.09 -3.52
CA PHE A 77 10.94 7.74 -2.88
C PHE A 77 10.03 7.04 -3.90
N SER A 78 8.93 6.50 -3.43
CA SER A 78 7.86 5.93 -4.21
C SER A 78 6.53 6.40 -3.65
N ALA A 79 5.47 6.40 -4.45
CA ALA A 79 4.16 6.79 -3.97
C ALA A 79 3.11 5.94 -4.65
N SER A 80 2.14 5.45 -3.88
CA SER A 80 1.04 4.67 -4.42
C SER A 80 -0.25 5.46 -4.43
N LYS A 81 -1.04 5.21 -5.46
CA LYS A 81 -2.40 5.70 -5.65
C LYS A 81 -3.36 4.53 -5.67
N ALA A 82 -4.52 4.71 -5.05
CA ALA A 82 -5.66 3.82 -5.21
C ALA A 82 -6.87 4.61 -5.72
N LYS A 83 -7.81 3.91 -6.34
CA LYS A 83 -9.08 4.51 -6.76
C LYS A 83 -10.06 4.48 -5.60
N ILE A 84 -10.30 5.64 -4.97
CA ILE A 84 -11.25 5.84 -3.88
C ILE A 84 -12.29 6.86 -4.38
N ASP A 85 -13.58 6.55 -4.26
CA ASP A 85 -14.69 7.38 -4.78
C ASP A 85 -14.51 7.79 -6.26
N GLY A 86 -14.13 6.82 -7.10
CA GLY A 86 -13.89 7.05 -8.52
C GLY A 86 -12.63 7.85 -8.87
N LYS A 87 -11.92 8.42 -7.87
CA LYS A 87 -10.74 9.28 -8.04
C LYS A 87 -9.46 8.56 -7.64
N ASN A 88 -8.38 8.81 -8.38
CA ASN A 88 -7.06 8.34 -7.98
C ASN A 88 -6.54 9.24 -6.85
N GLN A 89 -6.45 8.69 -5.64
CA GLN A 89 -5.93 9.38 -4.46
C GLN A 89 -4.61 8.74 -4.04
N TYR A 90 -3.66 9.55 -3.56
CA TYR A 90 -2.42 9.04 -2.99
C TYR A 90 -2.73 8.36 -1.66
N VAL A 91 -2.42 7.07 -1.57
CA VAL A 91 -2.71 6.23 -0.41
C VAL A 91 -1.47 5.88 0.39
N SER A 92 -0.28 6.04 -0.19
CA SER A 92 0.96 5.83 0.54
C SER A 92 2.18 6.49 -0.09
N ILE A 93 3.20 6.71 0.73
CA ILE A 93 4.55 7.10 0.32
C ILE A 93 5.57 6.10 0.85
N GLY A 94 6.51 5.71 0.00
CA GLY A 94 7.66 4.89 0.33
C GLY A 94 8.90 5.77 0.37
N ILE A 95 9.61 5.78 1.49
CA ILE A 95 10.89 6.50 1.61
C ILE A 95 11.79 5.80 2.60
N MET A 96 13.08 5.69 2.27
CA MET A 96 14.10 5.16 3.19
C MET A 96 13.73 3.78 3.77
N GLY A 97 13.23 2.87 2.93
CA GLY A 97 12.85 1.50 3.31
C GLY A 97 11.51 1.38 4.04
N ASN A 98 10.78 2.47 4.23
CA ASN A 98 9.53 2.48 4.99
C ASN A 98 8.37 2.93 4.10
N VAL A 99 7.21 2.30 4.28
CA VAL A 99 5.95 2.71 3.63
C VAL A 99 5.05 3.35 4.68
N PHE A 100 4.61 4.57 4.41
CA PHE A 100 3.65 5.30 5.22
C PHE A 100 2.33 5.37 4.47
N LEU A 101 1.24 5.01 5.15
CA LEU A 101 -0.10 5.03 4.58
C LEU A 101 -0.79 6.35 4.94
N PHE A 102 -1.63 6.85 4.04
CA PHE A 102 -2.34 8.12 4.18
C PHE A 102 -3.86 7.99 4.25
N PHE A 103 -4.36 6.77 4.37
CA PHE A 103 -5.78 6.48 4.44
C PHE A 103 -6.16 6.06 5.86
N ASP A 104 -7.42 6.30 6.21
CA ASP A 104 -7.97 5.96 7.52
C ASP A 104 -8.91 4.75 7.48
N ASN A 105 -9.57 4.47 8.60
CA ASN A 105 -10.50 3.35 8.74
C ASN A 105 -11.73 3.48 7.83
N GLU A 106 -12.18 4.71 7.52
CA GLU A 106 -13.31 4.93 6.62
C GLU A 106 -12.93 4.63 5.18
N ASP A 107 -11.72 5.04 4.77
CA ASP A 107 -11.16 4.70 3.47
C ASP A 107 -10.98 3.19 3.29
N VAL A 108 -10.47 2.48 4.31
CA VAL A 108 -10.36 1.02 4.30
C VAL A 108 -11.74 0.39 4.09
N LYS A 109 -12.73 0.83 4.88
CA LYS A 109 -14.12 0.34 4.75
C LYS A 109 -14.67 0.53 3.34
N TYR A 110 -14.46 1.72 2.76
CA TYR A 110 -14.88 2.04 1.39
C TYR A 110 -14.21 1.15 0.34
N ILE A 111 -12.90 0.94 0.44
CA ILE A 111 -12.15 0.11 -0.50
C ILE A 111 -12.64 -1.34 -0.44
N ILE A 112 -12.88 -1.85 0.75
CA ILE A 112 -13.32 -3.23 0.92
C ILE A 112 -14.75 -3.43 0.39
N SER A 113 -15.68 -2.49 0.62
CA SER A 113 -17.03 -2.60 0.05
C SER A 113 -17.01 -2.59 -1.49
N GLN A 114 -16.17 -1.75 -2.10
CA GLN A 114 -15.98 -1.75 -3.56
C GLN A 114 -15.49 -3.12 -4.07
N MET A 115 -14.54 -3.73 -3.36
CA MET A 115 -14.01 -5.05 -3.72
C MET A 115 -15.06 -6.17 -3.56
N GLN A 116 -15.95 -6.07 -2.56
CA GLN A 116 -17.04 -7.02 -2.38
C GLN A 116 -18.05 -6.95 -3.55
N ASP A 117 -18.41 -5.74 -3.98
CA ASP A 117 -19.31 -5.52 -5.10
C ASP A 117 -18.71 -6.03 -6.43
N GLU A 118 -17.40 -5.81 -6.65
CA GLU A 118 -16.70 -6.37 -7.82
C GLU A 118 -16.61 -7.90 -7.80
N SER A 119 -16.42 -8.50 -6.62
CA SER A 119 -16.38 -9.95 -6.49
C SER A 119 -17.75 -10.58 -6.76
N LYS A 120 -18.84 -9.98 -6.26
CA LYS A 120 -20.21 -10.48 -6.47
C LYS A 120 -20.66 -10.39 -7.92
N ASN A 121 -20.23 -9.35 -8.65
CA ASN A 121 -20.56 -9.20 -10.08
C ASN A 121 -19.78 -10.14 -11.00
N ASN A 122 -18.59 -10.63 -10.60
CA ASN A 122 -17.81 -11.58 -11.43
C ASN A 122 -18.16 -13.06 -11.20
N THR A 123 -18.91 -13.41 -10.16
CA THR A 123 -19.42 -14.80 -9.93
C THR A 123 -20.87 -15.00 -10.36
N GLY A 124 -21.50 -13.98 -10.95
CA GLY A 124 -22.88 -14.01 -11.45
C GLY A 124 -23.03 -14.33 -12.95
N GLU A 125 -21.95 -14.65 -13.66
CA GLU A 125 -21.96 -15.18 -15.05
C GLU A 125 -21.69 -16.69 -15.07
#